data_AF-R7VJJ1-F1
#
_entry.id   AF-R7VJJ1-F1
#
_cell.length_a   1.000
_cell.length_b   1.000
_cell.length_c   1.000
_cell.angle_alpha   90.00
_cell.angle_beta   90.00
_cell.angle_gamma   90.00
#
_symmetry.space_group_name_H-M   'P 1'
#
loop_
_entity.id
_entity.type
_entity.pdbx_description
1 polymer ?
#
loop_
_entity_poly.entity_id
_entity_poly.type
_entity_poly.pdbx_seq_one_letter_code
_entity_poly.pdbx_strand_id
1 'polypeptide(L)'
;MGCSNGRPMSGRRSDSTVPMVVDPRLPFTQAQIKTIRSVWNLVKRKFEDSARENLVIFFHLNPIFQDLFPHLNDLKSEQDMRHSPVFMMQALAIFGVYDDVIEGLTHDVDGAIAKLEEVGRLHAKIDAFHVDFFQDGRCVGNKCHQAALTFSALFVREYVVTIQMRSSVVTLFMEEPFIQTLRENFADDFQDAEIELYRLLFHWMQAVMTTSIETGNFGCEDPSAVFCLSNIYLYTFLAHTQEARGLLTRQ
;
A
#
# COMPACT_ATOMS: atom_id res chain seq x y z
N MET A 1 -54.18 8.87 -35.36
CA MET A 1 -53.11 9.30 -34.43
C MET A 1 -53.16 8.38 -33.22
N GLY A 2 -52.07 7.71 -32.90
CA GLY A 2 -51.98 6.82 -31.72
C GLY A 2 -50.95 5.70 -31.92
N CYS A 3 -49.66 6.04 -31.92
CA CYS A 3 -48.58 5.05 -31.91
C CYS A 3 -48.08 4.87 -30.47
N SER A 4 -48.38 3.72 -29.88
CA SER A 4 -47.89 3.31 -28.57
C SER A 4 -46.49 2.72 -28.70
N ASN A 5 -45.48 3.41 -28.16
CA ASN A 5 -44.10 2.94 -28.10
C ASN A 5 -43.93 1.95 -26.93
N GLY A 6 -43.96 0.66 -27.23
CA GLY A 6 -43.52 -0.39 -26.30
C GLY A 6 -41.99 -0.36 -26.17
N ARG A 7 -41.48 -0.11 -24.96
CA ARG A 7 -40.05 -0.28 -24.67
C ARG A 7 -39.73 -1.77 -24.52
N PRO A 8 -38.68 -2.30 -25.16
CA PRO A 8 -38.24 -3.67 -24.93
C PRO A 8 -37.59 -3.78 -23.54
N MET A 9 -38.10 -4.70 -22.73
CA MET A 9 -37.50 -5.07 -21.45
C MET A 9 -36.13 -5.70 -21.71
N SER A 10 -35.10 -5.03 -21.19
CA SER A 10 -33.71 -5.49 -21.17
C SER A 10 -33.60 -6.86 -20.50
N GLY A 11 -33.05 -7.82 -21.23
CA GLY A 11 -32.83 -9.19 -20.77
C GLY A 11 -31.93 -9.23 -19.53
N ARG A 12 -32.46 -9.88 -18.48
CA ARG A 12 -31.75 -10.30 -17.28
C ARG A 12 -30.58 -11.19 -17.71
N ARG A 13 -29.34 -10.69 -17.61
CA ARG A 13 -28.14 -11.51 -17.77
C ARG A 13 -28.16 -12.60 -16.69
N SER A 14 -27.97 -13.84 -17.12
CA SER A 14 -27.82 -15.02 -16.27
C SER A 14 -26.62 -14.84 -15.35
N ASP A 15 -26.92 -14.67 -14.06
CA ASP A 15 -25.98 -14.63 -12.95
C ASP A 15 -25.42 -16.05 -12.76
N SER A 16 -24.16 -16.28 -13.13
CA SER A 16 -23.48 -17.55 -12.83
C SER A 16 -23.14 -17.55 -11.35
N THR A 17 -23.96 -18.23 -10.55
CA THR A 17 -23.93 -18.27 -9.08
C THR A 17 -22.83 -19.12 -8.48
N VAL A 18 -21.70 -19.35 -9.17
CA VAL A 18 -20.57 -20.04 -8.54
C VAL A 18 -19.93 -19.06 -7.55
N PRO A 19 -19.98 -19.33 -6.22
CA PRO A 19 -19.31 -18.46 -5.26
C PRO A 19 -17.82 -18.48 -5.59
N MET A 20 -17.21 -17.32 -5.83
CA MET A 20 -15.75 -17.29 -5.96
C MET A 20 -15.18 -17.74 -4.62
N VAL A 21 -14.41 -18.82 -4.65
CA VAL A 21 -13.61 -19.24 -3.52
C VAL A 21 -12.54 -18.18 -3.32
N VAL A 22 -12.58 -17.49 -2.20
CA VAL A 22 -11.53 -16.54 -1.83
C VAL A 22 -10.31 -17.33 -1.37
N ASP A 23 -9.13 -16.92 -1.80
CA ASP A 23 -7.87 -17.54 -1.37
C ASP A 23 -7.76 -17.44 0.16
N PRO A 24 -7.50 -18.55 0.87
CA PRO A 24 -7.47 -18.56 2.33
C PRO A 24 -6.38 -17.66 2.93
N ARG A 25 -5.32 -17.31 2.16
CA ARG A 25 -4.23 -16.43 2.62
C ARG A 25 -4.61 -14.96 2.70
N LEU A 26 -5.75 -14.58 2.11
CA LEU A 26 -6.26 -13.22 2.17
C LEU A 26 -7.09 -13.03 3.45
N PRO A 27 -6.85 -11.95 4.22
CA PRO A 27 -7.65 -11.63 5.41
C PRO A 27 -8.98 -10.96 5.05
N PHE A 28 -9.50 -11.20 3.84
CA PHE A 28 -10.66 -10.51 3.29
C PHE A 28 -11.75 -11.49 2.91
N THR A 29 -12.99 -11.10 3.14
CA THR A 29 -14.17 -11.74 2.54
C THR A 29 -14.30 -11.35 1.07
N GLN A 30 -15.09 -12.12 0.31
CA GLN A 30 -15.37 -11.80 -1.10
C GLN A 30 -16.02 -10.40 -1.27
N ALA A 31 -16.89 -10.02 -0.33
CA ALA A 31 -17.55 -8.71 -0.34
C ALA A 31 -16.52 -7.58 -0.13
N GLN A 32 -15.60 -7.75 0.83
CA GLN A 32 -14.52 -6.81 1.08
C GLN A 32 -13.60 -6.64 -0.13
N ILE A 33 -13.18 -7.73 -0.79
CA ILE A 33 -12.37 -7.64 -2.01
C ILE A 33 -13.10 -6.86 -3.11
N LYS A 34 -14.41 -7.08 -3.29
CA LYS A 34 -15.22 -6.30 -4.23
C LYS A 34 -15.24 -4.81 -3.88
N THR A 35 -15.36 -4.47 -2.59
CA THR A 35 -15.31 -3.08 -2.11
C THR A 35 -13.94 -2.45 -2.38
N ILE A 36 -12.84 -3.12 -2.00
CA ILE A 36 -11.47 -2.65 -2.29
C ILE A 36 -11.32 -2.34 -3.79
N ARG A 37 -11.71 -3.27 -4.67
CA ARG A 37 -11.60 -3.06 -6.12
C ARG A 37 -12.49 -1.93 -6.62
N SER A 38 -13.72 -1.82 -6.12
CA SER A 38 -14.65 -0.75 -6.50
C SER A 38 -14.06 0.63 -6.19
N VAL A 39 -13.55 0.77 -4.98
CA VAL A 39 -12.86 1.97 -4.52
C VAL A 39 -11.61 2.26 -5.35
N TRP A 40 -10.75 1.25 -5.55
CA TRP A 40 -9.54 1.39 -6.35
C TRP A 40 -9.83 1.87 -7.78
N ASN A 41 -10.93 1.40 -8.38
CA ASN A 41 -11.37 1.87 -9.69
C ASN A 41 -11.70 3.37 -9.73
N LEU A 42 -12.10 3.98 -8.61
CA LEU A 42 -12.27 5.43 -8.52
C LEU A 42 -10.90 6.13 -8.53
N VAL A 43 -9.94 5.60 -7.76
CA VAL A 43 -8.55 6.08 -7.76
C VAL A 43 -7.92 6.00 -9.15
N LYS A 44 -8.11 4.88 -9.87
CA LYS A 44 -7.60 4.68 -11.24
C LYS A 44 -8.10 5.71 -12.25
N ARG A 45 -9.27 6.32 -12.03
CA ARG A 45 -9.76 7.40 -12.92
C ARG A 45 -8.91 8.66 -12.84
N LYS A 46 -8.20 8.85 -11.72
CA LYS A 46 -7.27 9.97 -11.47
C LYS A 46 -5.91 9.40 -11.06
N PHE A 47 -5.44 8.34 -11.72
CA PHE A 47 -4.30 7.55 -11.25
C PHE A 47 -3.02 8.37 -11.09
N GLU A 48 -2.66 9.14 -12.11
CA GLU A 48 -1.46 10.00 -12.10
C GLU A 48 -1.55 11.08 -11.01
N ASP A 49 -2.68 11.79 -10.92
CA ASP A 49 -2.86 12.84 -9.93
C ASP A 49 -2.86 12.29 -8.50
N SER A 50 -3.52 11.15 -8.29
CA SER A 50 -3.55 10.47 -6.98
C SER A 50 -2.16 9.98 -6.58
N ALA A 51 -1.41 9.40 -7.52
CA ALA A 51 -0.04 8.94 -7.27
C ALA A 51 0.86 10.11 -6.86
N ARG A 52 0.82 11.20 -7.63
CA ARG A 52 1.61 12.41 -7.37
C ARG A 52 1.25 13.03 -6.03
N GLU A 53 -0.03 13.25 -5.75
CA GLU A 53 -0.51 13.84 -4.49
C GLU A 53 -0.08 12.99 -3.30
N ASN A 54 -0.23 11.67 -3.42
CA ASN A 54 0.15 10.74 -2.38
C ASN A 54 1.63 10.85 -2.01
N LEU A 55 2.53 10.91 -3.01
CA LEU A 55 3.96 11.03 -2.74
C LEU A 55 4.34 12.43 -2.22
N VAL A 56 3.62 13.49 -2.60
CA VAL A 56 3.80 14.84 -2.03
C VAL A 56 3.44 14.83 -0.55
N ILE A 57 2.26 14.31 -0.19
CA ILE A 57 1.81 14.20 1.21
C ILE A 57 2.78 13.33 2.00
N PHE A 58 3.30 12.25 1.42
CA PHE A 58 4.30 11.40 2.05
C PHE A 58 5.57 12.17 2.45
N PHE A 59 6.18 12.92 1.54
CA PHE A 59 7.38 13.71 1.86
C PHE A 59 7.08 14.91 2.76
N HIS A 60 5.87 15.48 2.68
CA HIS A 60 5.44 16.52 3.61
C HIS A 60 5.38 15.98 5.05
N LEU A 61 4.74 14.83 5.25
CA LEU A 61 4.61 14.20 6.56
C LEU A 61 5.93 13.60 7.06
N ASN A 62 6.80 13.17 6.14
CA ASN A 62 8.02 12.46 6.46
C ASN A 62 9.22 12.95 5.63
N PRO A 63 9.68 14.20 5.85
CA PRO A 63 10.71 14.82 4.99
C PRO A 63 12.05 14.09 5.00
N ILE A 64 12.35 13.37 6.09
CA ILE A 64 13.58 12.56 6.23
C ILE A 64 13.70 11.46 5.17
N PHE A 65 12.58 10.96 4.62
CA PHE A 65 12.62 9.90 3.62
C PHE A 65 12.99 10.43 2.24
N GLN A 66 12.92 11.74 1.98
CA GLN A 66 13.34 12.31 0.71
C GLN A 66 14.82 12.03 0.43
N ASP A 67 15.66 12.01 1.47
CA ASP A 67 17.10 11.73 1.36
C ASP A 67 17.41 10.33 0.78
N LEU A 68 16.46 9.40 0.86
CA LEU A 68 16.57 8.06 0.26
C LEU A 68 16.36 8.08 -1.27
N PHE A 69 15.86 9.20 -1.81
CA PHE A 69 15.60 9.45 -3.22
C PHE A 69 16.57 10.52 -3.75
N PRO A 70 17.85 10.19 -3.97
CA PRO A 70 18.85 11.18 -4.37
C PRO A 70 18.50 11.94 -5.66
N HIS A 71 17.76 11.31 -6.58
CA HIS A 71 17.26 11.93 -7.81
C HIS A 71 16.09 12.90 -7.60
N LEU A 72 15.49 12.92 -6.40
CA LEU A 72 14.43 13.84 -5.99
C LEU A 72 14.92 14.88 -4.97
N ASN A 73 16.18 14.81 -4.52
CA ASN A 73 16.70 15.70 -3.48
C ASN A 73 16.69 17.18 -3.85
N ASP A 74 16.73 17.52 -5.14
CA ASP A 74 16.68 18.91 -5.60
C ASP A 74 15.27 19.52 -5.54
N LEU A 75 14.23 18.70 -5.36
CA LEU A 75 12.83 19.13 -5.32
C LEU A 75 12.46 19.57 -3.89
N LYS A 76 12.75 20.81 -3.53
CA LYS A 76 12.56 21.31 -2.15
C LYS A 76 11.16 21.82 -1.84
N SER A 77 10.37 22.16 -2.86
CA SER A 77 9.00 22.64 -2.68
C SER A 77 7.97 21.65 -3.23
N GLU A 78 6.79 21.61 -2.63
CA GLU A 78 5.67 20.82 -3.15
C GLU A 78 5.31 21.23 -4.58
N GLN A 79 5.45 22.51 -4.92
CA GLN A 79 5.22 23.00 -6.27
C GLN A 79 6.22 22.38 -7.26
N ASP A 80 7.50 22.30 -6.91
CA ASP A 80 8.50 21.66 -7.77
C ASP A 80 8.23 20.16 -7.94
N MET A 81 7.85 19.47 -6.85
CA MET A 81 7.45 18.06 -6.88
C MET A 81 6.27 17.85 -7.83
N ARG A 82 5.24 18.71 -7.76
CA ARG A 82 4.03 18.56 -8.57
C ARG A 82 4.27 18.72 -10.07
N HIS A 83 5.24 19.54 -10.47
CA HIS A 83 5.56 19.80 -11.87
C HIS A 83 6.73 18.95 -12.39
N SER A 84 7.38 18.15 -11.55
CA SER A 84 8.54 17.34 -11.92
C SER A 84 8.14 16.03 -12.60
N PRO A 85 8.57 15.77 -13.86
CA PRO A 85 8.33 14.50 -14.52
C PRO A 85 9.01 13.32 -13.82
N VAL A 86 10.19 13.54 -13.26
CA VAL A 86 10.96 12.52 -12.53
C VAL A 86 10.24 12.13 -11.24
N PHE A 87 9.63 13.10 -10.55
CA PHE A 87 8.81 12.84 -9.37
C PHE A 87 7.56 12.03 -9.73
N MET A 88 6.87 12.39 -10.81
CA MET A 88 5.72 11.64 -11.30
C MET A 88 6.08 10.19 -11.63
N MET A 89 7.18 9.95 -12.35
CA MET A 89 7.63 8.59 -12.66
C MET A 89 7.86 7.76 -11.39
N GLN A 90 8.43 8.37 -10.36
CA GLN A 90 8.65 7.71 -9.07
C GLN A 90 7.32 7.41 -8.35
N ALA A 91 6.37 8.35 -8.36
CA ALA A 91 5.04 8.16 -7.79
C ALA A 91 4.27 7.04 -8.49
N LEU A 92 4.29 7.00 -9.83
CA LEU A 92 3.65 5.96 -10.63
C LEU A 92 4.28 4.59 -10.41
N ALA A 93 5.59 4.50 -10.22
CA ALA A 93 6.24 3.23 -9.91
C ALA A 93 5.72 2.63 -8.60
N ILE A 94 5.49 3.47 -7.57
CA ILE A 94 4.93 3.04 -6.28
C ILE A 94 3.46 2.65 -6.45
N PHE A 95 2.65 3.49 -7.10
CA PHE A 95 1.22 3.21 -7.33
C PHE A 95 0.98 1.98 -8.22
N GLY A 96 1.90 1.69 -9.15
CA GLY A 96 1.86 0.48 -9.96
C GLY A 96 1.93 -0.79 -9.10
N VAL A 97 2.70 -0.79 -8.01
CA VAL A 97 2.70 -1.92 -7.06
C VAL A 97 1.33 -2.11 -6.42
N TYR A 98 0.66 -1.01 -6.04
CA TYR A 98 -0.70 -1.08 -5.48
C TYR A 98 -1.70 -1.62 -6.51
N ASP A 99 -1.61 -1.17 -7.77
CA ASP A 99 -2.48 -1.65 -8.85
C ASP A 99 -2.30 -3.16 -9.06
N ASP A 100 -1.04 -3.61 -9.21
CA ASP A 100 -0.70 -5.03 -9.41
C ASP A 100 -1.25 -5.90 -8.27
N VAL A 101 -1.04 -5.47 -7.02
CA VAL A 101 -1.47 -6.22 -5.83
C VAL A 101 -2.99 -6.27 -5.72
N ILE A 102 -3.67 -5.13 -5.91
CA ILE A 102 -5.13 -5.04 -5.80
C ILE A 102 -5.84 -5.85 -6.89
N GLU A 103 -5.35 -5.83 -8.13
CA GLU A 103 -5.90 -6.67 -9.20
C GLU A 103 -5.67 -8.17 -8.93
N GLY A 104 -4.51 -8.53 -8.35
CA GLY A 104 -4.16 -9.89 -7.97
C GLY A 104 -5.06 -10.50 -6.88
N LEU A 105 -5.67 -9.70 -6.00
CA LEU A 105 -6.55 -10.18 -4.90
C LEU A 105 -7.71 -11.09 -5.36
N THR A 106 -8.12 -11.01 -6.62
CA THR A 106 -9.26 -11.79 -7.14
C THR A 106 -8.90 -13.01 -7.97
N HIS A 107 -7.76 -12.97 -8.67
CA HIS A 107 -7.47 -13.93 -9.73
C HIS A 107 -6.05 -14.51 -9.67
N ASP A 108 -5.13 -13.84 -8.98
CA ASP A 108 -3.72 -14.22 -8.92
C ASP A 108 -3.09 -13.75 -7.60
N VAL A 109 -3.49 -14.40 -6.50
CA VAL A 109 -2.96 -14.09 -5.17
C VAL A 109 -1.49 -14.47 -5.07
N ASP A 110 -1.05 -15.50 -5.78
CA ASP A 110 0.36 -15.86 -5.89
C ASP A 110 1.17 -14.74 -6.55
N GLY A 111 0.68 -14.18 -7.66
CA GLY A 111 1.28 -13.02 -8.31
C GLY A 111 1.34 -11.78 -7.42
N ALA A 112 0.27 -11.50 -6.66
CA ALA A 112 0.27 -10.39 -5.69
C ALA A 112 1.31 -10.59 -4.58
N ILE A 113 1.40 -11.80 -4.02
CA ILE A 113 2.39 -12.14 -2.99
C ILE A 113 3.80 -12.05 -3.57
N ALA A 114 4.06 -12.65 -4.73
CA ALA A 114 5.37 -12.61 -5.38
C ALA A 114 5.81 -11.16 -5.68
N LYS A 115 4.87 -10.29 -6.05
CA LYS A 115 5.12 -8.86 -6.26
C LYS A 115 5.55 -8.17 -4.96
N LEU A 116 4.84 -8.42 -3.86
CA LEU A 116 5.19 -7.89 -2.54
C LEU A 116 6.54 -8.43 -2.06
N GLU A 117 6.81 -9.71 -2.27
CA GLU A 117 8.10 -10.31 -1.94
C GLU A 117 9.25 -9.71 -2.75
N GLU A 118 9.06 -9.49 -4.06
CA GLU A 118 9.99 -8.75 -4.92
C GLU A 118 10.27 -7.36 -4.35
N VAL A 119 9.21 -6.62 -4.02
CA VAL A 119 9.32 -5.29 -3.43
C VAL A 119 10.10 -5.34 -2.12
N GLY A 120 9.76 -6.25 -1.19
CA GLY A 120 10.50 -6.44 0.07
C GLY A 120 11.99 -6.76 -0.15
N ARG A 121 12.32 -7.59 -1.15
CA ARG A 121 13.72 -7.86 -1.51
C ARG A 121 14.46 -6.65 -2.06
N LEU A 122 13.79 -5.80 -2.84
CA LEU A 122 14.38 -4.56 -3.33
C LEU A 122 14.67 -3.60 -2.17
N HIS A 123 13.77 -3.53 -1.18
CA HIS A 123 13.98 -2.75 0.05
C HIS A 123 15.18 -3.22 0.85
N ALA A 124 15.31 -4.53 1.07
CA ALA A 124 16.40 -5.10 1.87
C ALA A 124 17.79 -4.78 1.32
N LYS A 125 17.90 -4.37 0.05
CA LYS A 125 19.16 -3.97 -0.61
C LYS A 125 19.50 -2.49 -0.45
N ILE A 126 18.60 -1.68 0.11
CA ILE A 126 18.83 -0.25 0.31
C ILE A 126 19.74 -0.10 1.54
N ASP A 127 20.94 0.45 1.34
CA ASP A 127 21.82 0.81 2.45
C ASP A 127 21.04 1.74 3.41
N ALA A 128 21.17 1.50 4.73
CA ALA A 128 20.38 2.15 5.79
C ALA A 128 18.95 1.64 5.99
N PHE A 129 18.46 0.68 5.19
CA PHE A 129 17.11 0.16 5.37
C PHE A 129 17.02 -0.74 6.61
N HIS A 130 16.08 -0.42 7.50
CA HIS A 130 15.75 -1.25 8.65
C HIS A 130 14.34 -1.81 8.49
N VAL A 131 14.16 -3.10 8.81
CA VAL A 131 12.83 -3.75 8.82
C VAL A 131 11.85 -3.06 9.77
N ASP A 132 12.33 -2.31 10.76
CA ASP A 132 11.49 -1.51 11.65
C ASP A 132 10.78 -0.35 10.92
N PHE A 133 11.33 0.13 9.80
CA PHE A 133 10.59 1.02 8.88
C PHE A 133 9.37 0.31 8.31
N PHE A 134 9.41 -1.03 8.28
CA PHE A 134 8.25 -1.85 8.00
C PHE A 134 7.31 -2.11 9.17
N GLN A 135 7.56 -1.70 10.40
CA GLN A 135 6.72 -2.14 11.53
C GLN A 135 6.19 -0.97 12.36
N ASP A 136 6.90 0.16 12.38
CA ASP A 136 6.64 1.22 13.34
C ASP A 136 6.00 2.45 12.68
N GLY A 137 4.68 2.38 12.44
CA GLY A 137 3.85 3.56 12.09
C GLY A 137 3.74 4.59 13.23
N ARG A 138 4.47 4.41 14.34
CA ARG A 138 4.50 5.28 15.51
C ARG A 138 5.93 5.52 16.00
N CYS A 139 6.83 6.00 15.14
CA CYS A 139 8.07 6.60 15.63
C CYS A 139 7.78 7.98 16.27
N VAL A 140 7.22 7.96 17.49
CA VAL A 140 7.06 9.15 18.35
C VAL A 140 8.22 9.18 19.35
N GLY A 141 9.25 9.98 19.05
CA GLY A 141 10.30 10.35 20.01
C GLY A 141 11.74 10.30 19.48
N ASN A 142 12.65 10.87 20.28
CA ASN A 142 14.07 11.14 19.97
C ASN A 142 14.94 9.92 19.59
N LYS A 143 14.41 8.69 19.62
CA LYS A 143 15.16 7.46 19.30
C LYS A 143 15.28 7.20 17.79
N CYS A 144 14.28 7.59 16.99
CA CYS A 144 14.39 7.61 15.52
C CYS A 144 15.39 8.69 15.07
N HIS A 145 15.45 9.82 15.79
CA HIS A 145 16.43 10.89 15.54
C HIS A 145 17.87 10.43 15.83
N GLN A 146 18.08 9.57 16.84
CA GLN A 146 19.42 9.09 17.19
C GLN A 146 19.92 7.97 16.27
N ALA A 147 19.03 7.13 15.72
CA ALA A 147 19.37 6.22 14.63
C ALA A 147 19.71 7.00 13.34
N ALA A 148 18.95 8.05 13.00
CA ALA A 148 19.22 8.91 11.86
C ALA A 148 20.49 9.78 12.03
N LEU A 149 20.78 10.29 13.23
CA LEU A 149 21.97 11.11 13.51
C LEU A 149 23.26 10.27 13.65
N THR A 150 23.17 9.03 14.15
CA THR A 150 24.32 8.11 14.14
C THR A 150 24.69 7.73 12.68
N PHE A 151 23.71 7.80 11.78
CA PHE A 151 23.88 7.55 10.34
C PHE A 151 24.61 8.69 9.61
N SER A 152 24.41 9.95 10.03
CA SER A 152 25.09 11.11 9.44
C SER A 152 26.61 11.12 9.69
N ALA A 153 27.08 10.40 10.71
CA ALA A 153 28.49 10.41 11.12
C ALA A 153 29.38 9.43 10.34
N LEU A 154 28.82 8.54 9.49
CA LEU A 154 29.60 7.45 8.87
C LEU A 154 29.71 7.46 7.34
N PHE A 155 29.12 8.42 6.62
CA PHE A 155 29.09 8.38 5.15
C PHE A 155 29.93 9.48 4.48
N VAL A 156 31.26 9.36 4.63
CA VAL A 156 32.24 9.87 3.65
C VAL A 156 33.01 8.67 3.10
N ARG A 157 32.47 8.00 2.07
CA ARG A 157 33.25 7.45 0.93
C ARG A 157 32.40 6.63 -0.04
N GLU A 158 32.40 7.14 -1.27
CA GLU A 158 32.57 6.42 -2.54
C GLU A 158 31.47 5.53 -3.16
N TYR A 159 31.07 6.00 -4.35
CA TYR A 159 30.75 5.33 -5.63
C TYR A 159 29.44 4.56 -5.85
N VAL A 160 28.58 5.20 -6.66
CA VAL A 160 28.07 4.77 -7.99
C VAL A 160 28.09 3.27 -8.28
N VAL A 161 26.91 2.67 -8.42
CA VAL A 161 26.47 1.79 -9.53
C VAL A 161 24.99 1.37 -9.33
N THR A 162 24.24 1.40 -10.44
CA THR A 162 22.87 0.89 -10.71
C THR A 162 21.63 1.68 -10.21
N ILE A 163 20.90 2.18 -11.21
CA ILE A 163 19.83 3.19 -11.21
C ILE A 163 18.41 2.58 -11.03
N GLN A 164 18.26 1.31 -10.63
CA GLN A 164 16.95 0.63 -10.72
C GLN A 164 16.36 0.09 -9.41
N MET A 165 16.94 0.38 -8.24
CA MET A 165 16.55 -0.30 -6.99
C MET A 165 16.25 0.59 -5.77
N ARG A 166 15.90 1.88 -5.95
CA ARG A 166 15.75 2.81 -4.80
C ARG A 166 14.33 3.26 -4.46
N SER A 167 13.32 2.69 -5.11
CA SER A 167 11.92 3.10 -4.94
C SER A 167 11.28 2.63 -3.63
N SER A 168 11.96 1.77 -2.87
CA SER A 168 11.18 0.76 -2.19
C SER A 168 10.68 1.23 -0.82
N VAL A 169 11.47 1.82 0.10
CA VAL A 169 11.24 2.15 1.56
C VAL A 169 9.86 2.70 2.03
N VAL A 170 8.97 3.02 1.11
CA VAL A 170 7.80 3.88 1.27
C VAL A 170 6.55 3.09 1.70
N THR A 171 6.57 1.76 1.56
CA THR A 171 5.62 0.75 2.09
C THR A 171 4.51 1.21 3.05
N LEU A 172 4.94 1.74 4.20
CA LEU A 172 4.10 1.87 5.40
C LEU A 172 3.81 3.25 5.88
N PHE A 173 4.71 4.16 5.56
CA PHE A 173 4.44 5.56 5.69
C PHE A 173 3.49 6.04 4.59
N MET A 174 3.07 5.17 3.65
CA MET A 174 2.08 5.47 2.63
C MET A 174 0.64 5.23 3.04
N GLU A 175 0.35 4.50 4.13
CA GLU A 175 -1.03 4.32 4.57
C GLU A 175 -1.70 5.67 4.80
N GLU A 176 -1.15 6.49 5.69
CA GLU A 176 -1.75 7.79 6.03
C GLU A 176 -1.78 8.79 4.86
N PRO A 177 -0.70 8.97 4.07
CA PRO A 177 -0.78 9.73 2.82
C PRO A 177 -1.85 9.19 1.86
N PHE A 178 -2.05 7.87 1.81
CA PHE A 178 -3.04 7.26 0.91
C PHE A 178 -4.45 7.54 1.40
N ILE A 179 -4.72 7.30 2.68
CA ILE A 179 -5.99 7.64 3.30
C ILE A 179 -6.28 9.14 3.16
N GLN A 180 -5.28 10.00 3.33
CA GLN A 180 -5.42 11.45 3.15
C GLN A 180 -5.73 11.79 1.68
N THR A 181 -5.02 11.18 0.73
CA THR A 181 -5.28 11.34 -0.71
C THR A 181 -6.71 10.90 -1.05
N LEU A 182 -7.18 9.80 -0.47
CA LEU A 182 -8.54 9.32 -0.65
C LEU A 182 -9.57 10.31 -0.11
N ARG A 183 -9.36 10.80 1.12
CA ARG A 183 -10.24 11.80 1.74
C ARG A 183 -10.28 13.09 0.92
N GLU A 184 -9.15 13.61 0.49
CA GLU A 184 -9.11 14.89 -0.23
C GLU A 184 -9.70 14.80 -1.63
N ASN A 185 -9.50 13.69 -2.33
CA ASN A 185 -9.93 13.55 -3.73
C ASN A 185 -11.31 12.89 -3.90
N PHE A 186 -11.81 12.21 -2.86
CA PHE A 186 -12.99 11.35 -2.92
C PHE A 186 -13.85 11.41 -1.63
N ALA A 187 -13.79 12.50 -0.85
CA ALA A 187 -14.50 12.66 0.43
C ALA A 187 -15.97 12.22 0.41
N ASP A 188 -16.70 12.56 -0.65
CA ASP A 188 -18.14 12.29 -0.77
C ASP A 188 -18.45 10.84 -1.16
N ASP A 189 -17.46 10.11 -1.69
CA ASP A 189 -17.61 8.76 -2.22
C ASP A 189 -17.13 7.68 -1.24
N PHE A 190 -16.47 8.07 -0.15
CA PHE A 190 -15.79 7.15 0.77
C PHE A 190 -16.41 7.11 2.17
N GLN A 191 -16.70 5.90 2.64
CA GLN A 191 -17.13 5.66 4.01
C GLN A 191 -15.95 5.28 4.90
N ASP A 192 -16.02 5.59 6.20
CA ASP A 192 -14.99 5.20 7.18
C ASP A 192 -14.73 3.68 7.18
N ALA A 193 -15.74 2.87 6.90
CA ALA A 193 -15.60 1.42 6.79
C ALA A 193 -14.70 0.99 5.61
N GLU A 194 -14.67 1.76 4.52
CA GLU A 194 -13.81 1.51 3.36
C GLU A 194 -12.37 1.93 3.66
N ILE A 195 -12.18 3.02 4.43
CA ILE A 195 -10.87 3.43 4.94
C ILE A 195 -10.25 2.30 5.78
N GLU A 196 -11.00 1.78 6.77
CA GLU A 196 -10.53 0.68 7.62
C GLU A 196 -10.18 -0.58 6.81
N LEU A 197 -10.88 -0.81 5.70
CA LEU A 197 -10.59 -1.92 4.82
C LEU A 197 -9.27 -1.74 4.06
N TYR A 198 -8.95 -0.51 3.65
CA TYR A 198 -7.64 -0.20 3.07
C TYR A 198 -6.51 -0.29 4.10
N ARG A 199 -6.73 0.11 5.36
CA ARG A 199 -5.75 -0.12 6.43
C ARG A 199 -5.42 -1.60 6.57
N LEU A 200 -6.45 -2.45 6.57
CA LEU A 200 -6.27 -3.90 6.61
C LEU A 200 -5.50 -4.42 5.40
N LEU A 201 -5.72 -3.86 4.20
CA LEU A 201 -4.94 -4.15 3.00
C LEU A 201 -3.46 -3.78 3.16
N PHE A 202 -3.15 -2.57 3.62
CA PHE A 202 -1.77 -2.15 3.83
C PHE A 202 -1.06 -3.01 4.87
N HIS A 203 -1.72 -3.37 5.97
CA HIS A 203 -1.16 -4.28 6.97
C HIS A 203 -0.87 -5.67 6.40
N TRP A 204 -1.76 -6.23 5.57
CA TRP A 204 -1.50 -7.50 4.91
C TRP A 204 -0.28 -7.42 3.98
N MET A 205 -0.21 -6.37 3.16
CA MET A 205 0.92 -6.15 2.27
C MET A 205 2.24 -6.07 3.04
N GLN A 206 2.26 -5.29 4.11
CA GLN A 206 3.39 -5.15 5.04
C GLN A 206 3.83 -6.48 5.63
N ALA A 207 2.89 -7.30 6.10
CA ALA A 207 3.20 -8.60 6.69
C ALA A 207 3.91 -9.52 5.67
N VAL A 208 3.45 -9.52 4.41
CA VAL A 208 4.09 -10.28 3.32
C VAL A 208 5.50 -9.74 3.04
N MET A 209 5.67 -8.42 2.88
CA MET A 209 6.97 -7.81 2.64
C MET A 209 7.97 -8.07 3.78
N THR A 210 7.51 -7.95 5.03
CA THR A 210 8.33 -8.18 6.22
C THR A 210 8.80 -9.62 6.30
N THR A 211 7.89 -10.57 6.07
CA THR A 211 8.23 -12.00 6.03
C THR A 211 9.28 -12.31 4.96
N SER A 212 9.16 -11.71 3.77
CA SER A 212 10.15 -11.85 2.69
C SER A 212 11.54 -11.37 3.11
N ILE A 213 11.61 -10.29 3.87
CA ILE A 213 12.88 -9.70 4.34
C ILE A 213 13.50 -10.56 5.44
N GLU A 214 12.71 -10.94 6.44
CA GLU A 214 13.19 -11.67 7.61
C GLU A 214 13.63 -13.08 7.29
N THR A 215 12.89 -13.77 6.42
CA THR A 215 13.22 -15.16 6.09
C THR A 215 14.54 -15.25 5.33
N GLY A 216 14.93 -14.20 4.60
CA GLY A 216 16.12 -14.20 3.72
C GLY A 216 16.14 -15.36 2.72
N ASN A 217 15.06 -16.15 2.67
CA ASN A 217 14.99 -17.44 2.03
C ASN A 217 14.23 -17.22 0.74
N PHE A 218 15.00 -16.74 -0.24
CA PHE A 218 14.53 -16.36 -1.57
C PHE A 218 14.11 -17.55 -2.45
N GLY A 219 13.61 -18.63 -1.81
CA GLY A 219 13.26 -19.91 -2.41
C GLY A 219 12.60 -20.89 -1.42
N CYS A 220 11.80 -20.41 -0.47
CA CYS A 220 11.06 -21.32 0.43
C CYS A 220 9.74 -21.74 -0.23
N GLU A 221 9.67 -22.97 -0.73
CA GLU A 221 8.50 -23.61 -1.37
C GLU A 221 7.34 -23.92 -0.39
N ASP A 222 7.30 -23.31 0.80
CA ASP A 222 6.27 -23.59 1.81
C ASP A 222 5.36 -22.36 2.08
N PRO A 223 4.19 -22.28 1.42
CA PRO A 223 3.21 -21.20 1.61
C PRO A 223 2.65 -21.08 3.04
N SER A 224 2.87 -22.08 3.90
CA SER A 224 2.29 -22.11 5.25
C SER A 224 3.00 -21.16 6.23
N ALA A 225 4.27 -20.82 6.01
CA ALA A 225 5.02 -19.91 6.88
C ALA A 225 4.54 -18.45 6.76
N VAL A 226 4.26 -17.99 5.54
CA VAL A 226 3.66 -16.66 5.27
C VAL A 226 2.27 -16.58 5.89
N PHE A 227 1.50 -17.67 5.85
CA PHE A 227 0.20 -17.78 6.48
C PHE A 227 0.28 -17.68 8.02
N CYS A 228 1.28 -18.29 8.66
CA CYS A 228 1.42 -18.22 10.12
C CYS A 228 1.77 -16.81 10.61
N LEU A 229 2.69 -16.11 9.95
CA LEU A 229 3.10 -14.76 10.37
C LEU A 229 2.02 -13.72 10.05
N SER A 230 1.43 -13.75 8.84
CA SER A 230 0.31 -12.87 8.50
C SER A 230 -0.87 -13.05 9.45
N ASN A 231 -1.20 -14.28 9.86
CA ASN A 231 -2.24 -14.51 10.86
C ASN A 231 -1.85 -13.97 12.23
N ILE A 232 -0.61 -14.12 12.71
CA ILE A 232 -0.20 -13.59 14.02
C ILE A 232 -0.35 -12.06 14.07
N TYR A 233 0.08 -11.35 13.03
CA TYR A 233 -0.08 -9.90 12.93
C TYR A 233 -1.55 -9.49 12.77
N LEU A 234 -2.31 -10.21 11.94
CA LEU A 234 -3.74 -10.00 11.76
C LEU A 234 -4.53 -10.25 13.05
N TYR A 235 -4.22 -11.29 13.82
CA TYR A 235 -4.88 -11.60 15.10
C TYR A 235 -4.53 -10.57 16.16
N THR A 236 -3.29 -10.08 16.20
CA THR A 236 -2.88 -9.00 17.11
C THR A 236 -3.61 -7.69 16.76
N PHE A 237 -3.75 -7.39 15.46
CA PHE A 237 -4.50 -6.23 14.98
C PHE A 237 -6.02 -6.37 15.18
N LEU A 238 -6.60 -7.54 14.90
CA LEU A 238 -8.01 -7.85 15.14
C LEU A 238 -8.34 -7.82 16.64
N ALA A 239 -7.43 -8.26 17.50
CA ALA A 239 -7.58 -8.12 18.94
C ALA A 239 -7.63 -6.64 19.36
N HIS A 240 -6.74 -5.80 18.83
CA HIS A 240 -6.75 -4.36 19.09
C HIS A 240 -7.96 -3.61 18.50
N THR A 241 -8.45 -4.02 17.33
CA THR A 241 -9.65 -3.41 16.71
C THR A 241 -10.96 -3.94 17.30
N GLN A 242 -11.01 -5.16 17.82
CA GLN A 242 -12.15 -5.65 18.59
C GLN A 242 -12.27 -4.95 19.95
N GLU A 243 -11.17 -4.60 20.61
CA GLU A 243 -11.20 -3.71 21.77
C GLU A 243 -11.75 -2.32 21.42
N ALA A 244 -11.39 -1.75 20.25
CA ALA A 244 -11.93 -0.48 19.78
C ALA A 244 -13.45 -0.57 19.44
N ARG A 245 -13.93 -1.68 18.87
CA ARG A 245 -15.36 -1.92 18.62
C ARG A 245 -16.16 -2.07 19.92
N GLY A 246 -15.58 -2.69 20.96
CA GLY A 246 -16.22 -2.83 22.28
C GLY A 246 -16.51 -1.50 22.98
N LEU A 247 -15.76 -0.44 22.65
CA LEU A 247 -15.96 0.91 23.17
C LEU A 247 -17.07 1.68 22.43
N LEU A 248 -17.33 1.38 21.16
CA LEU A 248 -18.35 2.04 20.35
C LEU A 248 -19.76 1.46 20.52
N THR A 249 -19.90 0.24 21.04
CA THR A 249 -21.21 -0.38 21.37
C THR A 249 -21.68 -0.11 22.80
N ARG A 250 -20.99 0.75 23.56
CA ARG A 250 -21.31 1.12 24.96
C ARG A 250 -21.78 2.57 25.14
N GLN A 251 -22.22 3.24 24.07
CA GLN A 251 -23.00 4.48 24.13
C GLN A 251 -24.41 4.24 23.60
#